data_AF-A0AAJ5HU45-F1
#
_entry.id   AF-A0AAJ5HU45-F1
#
_cell.length_a   1.000
_cell.length_b   1.000
_cell.length_c   1.000
_cell.angle_alpha   90.00
_cell.angle_beta   90.00
_cell.angle_gamma   90.00
#
_symmetry.space_group_name_H-M   'P 1'
#
loop_
_entity.id
_entity.type
_entity.pdbx_description
1 polymer ?
#
loop_
_entity_poly.entity_id
_entity_poly.type
_entity_poly.pdbx_seq_one_letter_code
_entity_poly.pdbx_strand_id
1 'polypeptide(L)'
;MPLLTTPYAELDLIRQPEQANDPLQAFDAADEYLLAQLHEQAPGADCRVLVLNDSFGALAASLAGKLQVVSSGDSHLAHLALEKNLARNGLPFDSVPFVPASEHWQGPFDRVLVRVPKTLALLEEQLIRLQGHLAPGAQVIAGAMIKHLPRAAGDLMEKYIGPVQASLAQKKARLLTATVAERPVARSPYPSRYRLDAPALELLNHANVFCREGLDIGTRAFLPHLPRELGRARVADLGCGNGVLAIASALANPDAQYTLVDESYMAVQSARENWQAALGERPAVFEAADGLAGVEKQSLDVVLCNPPFHQQQVVGDFLAWRMFQQAREALVVGGALYIVGNRHLGYHSKLARLFRGVEQVAATPKFVILKARK
;
A
#
# COMPACT_ATOMS: atom_id res chain seq x y z
N MET A 1 15.89 -7.66 18.88
CA MET A 1 14.68 -8.25 18.27
C MET A 1 14.97 -9.71 17.97
N PRO A 2 13.98 -10.62 17.95
CA PRO A 2 14.24 -12.01 17.58
C PRO A 2 14.66 -12.11 16.10
N LEU A 3 15.60 -13.02 15.81
CA LEU A 3 15.96 -13.39 14.45
C LEU A 3 14.85 -14.27 13.85
N LEU A 4 14.61 -14.12 12.54
CA LEU A 4 13.83 -15.09 11.78
C LEU A 4 14.75 -16.25 11.43
N THR A 5 14.57 -17.40 12.08
CA THR A 5 15.31 -18.63 11.76
C THR A 5 14.41 -19.57 10.95
N THR A 6 14.81 -19.86 9.72
CA THR A 6 14.08 -20.72 8.77
C THR A 6 15.02 -21.77 8.20
N PRO A 7 14.52 -22.80 7.51
CA PRO A 7 15.39 -23.75 6.82
C PRO A 7 16.30 -23.13 5.73
N TYR A 8 16.02 -21.90 5.29
CA TYR A 8 16.78 -21.23 4.23
C TYR A 8 17.81 -20.22 4.75
N ALA A 9 17.50 -19.55 5.86
CA ALA A 9 18.31 -18.47 6.40
C ALA A 9 17.99 -18.18 7.88
N GLU A 10 18.94 -17.52 8.55
CA GLU A 10 18.73 -16.82 9.81
C GLU A 10 18.90 -15.32 9.55
N LEU A 11 17.84 -14.54 9.76
CA LEU A 11 17.78 -13.13 9.36
C LEU A 11 17.45 -12.19 10.52
N ASP A 12 18.17 -11.08 10.61
CA ASP A 12 17.82 -9.92 11.44
C ASP A 12 16.94 -8.96 10.61
N LEU A 13 15.64 -8.95 10.90
CA LEU A 13 14.65 -8.19 10.13
C LEU A 13 14.09 -7.01 10.92
N ILE A 14 14.01 -5.86 10.26
CA ILE A 14 13.39 -4.64 10.76
C ILE A 14 12.09 -4.32 10.02
N ARG A 15 11.20 -3.58 10.69
CA ARG A 15 9.96 -3.06 10.10
C ARG A 15 10.23 -1.73 9.40
N GLN A 16 9.43 -1.43 8.38
CA GLN A 16 9.40 -0.12 7.72
C GLN A 16 8.00 0.52 7.86
N PRO A 17 7.91 1.77 8.33
CA PRO A 17 8.99 2.58 8.92
C PRO A 17 9.48 2.02 10.25
N GLU A 18 10.77 2.22 10.51
CA GLU A 18 11.38 1.86 11.79
C GLU A 18 10.80 2.72 12.92
N GLN A 19 10.48 2.09 14.04
CA GLN A 19 10.00 2.75 15.24
C GLN A 19 10.87 2.37 16.43
N ALA A 20 11.27 3.36 17.21
CA ALA A 20 11.94 3.11 18.48
C ALA A 20 11.00 2.32 19.40
N ASN A 21 11.49 1.20 19.94
CA ASN A 21 10.75 0.32 20.83
C ASN A 21 9.45 -0.26 20.22
N ASP A 22 9.42 -0.53 18.91
CA ASP A 22 8.27 -1.21 18.29
C ASP A 22 8.05 -2.60 18.93
N PRO A 23 6.89 -2.86 19.55
CA PRO A 23 6.60 -4.19 20.08
C PRO A 23 6.29 -5.21 18.97
N LEU A 24 6.05 -4.75 17.73
CA LEU A 24 5.74 -5.59 16.59
C LEU A 24 7.02 -6.09 15.90
N GLN A 25 6.91 -7.26 15.27
CA GLN A 25 8.00 -7.90 14.52
C GLN A 25 7.84 -7.67 13.02
N ALA A 26 8.95 -7.84 12.28
CA ALA A 26 8.99 -7.77 10.82
C ALA A 26 8.51 -9.07 10.14
N PHE A 27 8.17 -10.09 10.92
CA PHE A 27 7.63 -11.35 10.44
C PHE A 27 6.65 -11.91 11.45
N ASP A 28 5.85 -12.89 11.03
CA ASP A 28 5.00 -13.67 11.90
C ASP A 28 5.07 -15.17 11.59
N ALA A 29 4.32 -15.97 12.34
CA ALA A 29 4.33 -17.43 12.20
C ALA A 29 3.85 -17.93 10.82
N ALA A 30 3.11 -17.13 10.05
CA ALA A 30 2.74 -17.53 8.70
C ALA A 30 3.91 -17.38 7.71
N ASP A 31 4.89 -16.51 7.98
CA ASP A 31 6.09 -16.39 7.15
C ASP A 31 6.97 -17.62 7.34
N GLU A 32 7.21 -17.98 8.61
CA GLU A 32 7.90 -19.22 9.00
C GLU A 32 7.23 -20.45 8.37
N TYR A 33 5.90 -20.52 8.42
CA TYR A 33 5.15 -21.68 7.92
C TYR A 33 5.21 -21.78 6.39
N LEU A 34 5.10 -20.67 5.67
CA LEU A 34 5.27 -20.66 4.21
C LEU A 34 6.66 -21.18 3.80
N LEU A 35 7.71 -20.72 4.47
CA LEU A 35 9.08 -21.15 4.20
C LEU A 35 9.31 -22.62 4.57
N ALA A 36 8.80 -23.09 5.71
CA ALA A 36 8.85 -24.49 6.09
C ALA A 36 8.14 -25.39 5.07
N GLN A 37 6.94 -25.01 4.65
CA GLN A 37 6.17 -25.77 3.66
C GLN A 37 6.88 -25.83 2.30
N LEU A 38 7.50 -24.73 1.87
CA LEU A 38 8.30 -24.72 0.64
C LEU A 38 9.53 -25.62 0.78
N HIS A 39 10.21 -25.61 1.93
CA HIS A 39 11.37 -26.46 2.19
C HIS A 39 11.05 -27.95 2.17
N GLU A 40 9.92 -28.37 2.74
CA GLU A 40 9.45 -29.76 2.71
C GLU A 40 9.26 -30.31 1.28
N GLN A 41 9.00 -29.42 0.32
CA GLN A 41 8.86 -29.78 -1.09
C GLN A 41 10.21 -29.90 -1.83
N ALA A 42 11.32 -29.58 -1.16
CA ALA A 42 12.69 -29.65 -1.66
C ALA A 42 12.87 -29.09 -3.09
N PRO A 43 12.51 -27.81 -3.34
CA PRO A 43 12.67 -27.21 -4.66
C PRO A 43 14.15 -27.18 -5.07
N GLY A 44 14.41 -27.45 -6.35
CA GLY A 44 15.74 -27.28 -6.94
C GLY A 44 16.13 -25.80 -7.05
N ALA A 45 17.43 -25.52 -7.21
CA ALA A 45 17.97 -24.15 -7.27
C ALA A 45 17.39 -23.31 -8.44
N ASP A 46 17.00 -23.96 -9.54
CA ASP A 46 16.38 -23.30 -10.70
C ASP A 46 14.90 -23.01 -10.53
N CYS A 47 14.29 -23.38 -9.38
CA CYS A 47 12.89 -23.13 -9.11
C CYS A 47 12.59 -21.62 -9.05
N ARG A 48 11.64 -21.19 -9.88
CA ARG A 48 11.17 -19.82 -9.99
C ARG A 48 10.04 -19.58 -9.00
N VAL A 49 10.28 -18.71 -8.04
CA VAL A 49 9.35 -18.38 -6.95
C VAL A 49 8.88 -16.95 -7.10
N LEU A 50 7.56 -16.75 -7.18
CA LEU A 50 6.95 -15.44 -7.00
C LEU A 50 6.50 -15.30 -5.54
N VAL A 51 6.92 -14.22 -4.89
CA VAL A 51 6.48 -13.85 -3.56
C VAL A 51 5.53 -12.67 -3.66
N LEU A 52 4.30 -12.83 -3.17
CA LEU A 52 3.26 -11.79 -3.19
C LEU A 52 2.98 -11.25 -1.80
N ASN A 53 2.96 -9.92 -1.68
CA ASN A 53 2.58 -9.15 -0.49
C ASN A 53 3.45 -9.39 0.75
N ASP A 54 4.73 -9.71 0.55
CA ASP A 54 5.70 -9.82 1.63
C ASP A 54 5.91 -8.45 2.30
N SER A 55 5.46 -8.32 3.55
CA SER A 55 5.31 -7.01 4.20
C SER A 55 6.64 -6.36 4.56
N PHE A 56 7.67 -7.15 4.84
CA PHE A 56 8.98 -6.66 5.25
C PHE A 56 10.13 -7.43 4.62
N GLY A 57 9.88 -8.22 3.57
CA GLY A 57 10.91 -9.00 2.89
C GLY A 57 11.29 -10.30 3.60
N ALA A 58 10.49 -10.80 4.55
CA ALA A 58 10.81 -11.99 5.33
C ALA A 58 10.93 -13.24 4.46
N LEU A 59 10.02 -13.40 3.49
CA LEU A 59 10.00 -14.53 2.56
C LEU A 59 11.08 -14.33 1.49
N ALA A 60 11.06 -13.17 0.84
CA ALA A 60 11.95 -12.87 -0.28
C ALA A 60 13.44 -12.90 0.15
N ALA A 61 13.79 -12.27 1.28
CA ALA A 61 15.16 -12.27 1.79
C ALA A 61 15.62 -13.67 2.24
N SER A 62 14.71 -14.50 2.79
CA SER A 62 15.07 -15.87 3.19
C SER A 62 15.45 -16.73 1.99
N LEU A 63 14.82 -16.50 0.83
CA LEU A 63 15.03 -17.26 -0.39
C LEU A 63 16.14 -16.67 -1.30
N ALA A 64 16.63 -15.46 -0.99
CA ALA A 64 17.64 -14.77 -1.76
C ALA A 64 18.94 -15.60 -1.87
N GLY A 65 19.41 -15.78 -3.11
CA GLY A 65 20.59 -16.61 -3.41
C GLY A 65 20.40 -18.12 -3.20
N LYS A 66 19.18 -18.58 -2.87
CA LYS A 66 18.84 -20.01 -2.75
C LYS A 66 17.97 -20.48 -3.92
N LEU A 67 17.05 -19.64 -4.37
CA LEU A 67 16.11 -19.87 -5.47
C LEU A 67 16.04 -18.65 -6.39
N GLN A 68 15.39 -18.78 -7.55
CA GLN A 68 15.10 -17.63 -8.43
C GLN A 68 13.85 -16.91 -7.94
N VAL A 69 14.01 -15.81 -7.22
CA VAL A 69 12.91 -15.11 -6.53
C VAL A 69 12.55 -13.82 -7.25
N VAL A 70 11.25 -13.57 -7.41
CA VAL A 70 10.69 -12.25 -7.70
C VAL A 70 9.73 -11.88 -6.58
N SER A 71 9.87 -10.68 -6.02
CA SER A 71 8.91 -10.14 -5.06
C SER A 71 7.94 -9.19 -5.77
N SER A 72 6.68 -9.17 -5.35
CA SER A 72 5.68 -8.26 -5.91
C SER A 72 4.62 -7.90 -4.87
N GLY A 73 4.12 -6.67 -4.95
CA GLY A 73 3.09 -6.19 -4.05
C GLY A 73 2.72 -4.75 -4.31
N ASP A 74 1.69 -4.31 -3.58
CA ASP A 74 1.12 -2.97 -3.71
C ASP A 74 1.61 -2.00 -2.61
N SER A 75 2.83 -2.18 -2.11
CA SER A 75 3.36 -1.32 -1.03
C SER A 75 4.80 -0.93 -1.30
N HIS A 76 5.02 0.37 -1.45
CA HIS A 76 6.34 0.95 -1.52
C HIS A 76 7.10 0.78 -0.20
N LEU A 77 6.42 0.83 0.94
CA LEU A 77 7.04 0.58 2.25
C LEU A 77 7.56 -0.85 2.38
N ALA A 78 6.82 -1.83 1.86
CA ALA A 78 7.26 -3.23 1.82
C ALA A 78 8.47 -3.42 0.89
N HIS A 79 8.51 -2.71 -0.23
CA HIS A 79 9.66 -2.70 -1.13
C HIS A 79 10.91 -2.13 -0.42
N LEU A 80 10.80 -0.96 0.21
CA LEU A 80 11.88 -0.37 1.00
C LEU A 80 12.32 -1.28 2.16
N ALA A 81 11.38 -1.98 2.79
CA ALA A 81 11.69 -2.93 3.85
C ALA A 81 12.53 -4.10 3.34
N LEU A 82 12.20 -4.64 2.16
CA LEU A 82 12.97 -5.70 1.51
C LEU A 82 14.41 -5.23 1.25
N GLU A 83 14.60 -4.07 0.60
CA GLU A 83 15.94 -3.54 0.30
C GLU A 83 16.78 -3.36 1.56
N LYS A 84 16.19 -2.75 2.61
CA LYS A 84 16.84 -2.56 3.90
C LYS A 84 17.19 -3.87 4.57
N ASN A 85 16.29 -4.85 4.55
CA ASN A 85 16.51 -6.14 5.20
C ASN A 85 17.49 -7.03 4.44
N LEU A 86 17.56 -6.94 3.10
CA LEU A 86 18.64 -7.54 2.32
C LEU A 86 20.00 -6.97 2.73
N ALA A 87 20.14 -5.64 2.71
CA ALA A 87 21.37 -4.95 3.09
C ALA A 87 21.79 -5.26 4.55
N ARG A 88 20.82 -5.26 5.47
CA ARG A 88 21.03 -5.58 6.90
C ARG A 88 21.59 -7.00 7.11
N ASN A 89 21.27 -7.93 6.23
CA ASN A 89 21.73 -9.31 6.28
C ASN A 89 22.89 -9.60 5.32
N GLY A 90 23.63 -8.56 4.89
CA GLY A 90 24.84 -8.69 4.09
C GLY A 90 24.61 -9.07 2.63
N LEU A 91 23.37 -8.95 2.13
CA LEU A 91 23.02 -9.16 0.73
C LEU A 91 22.95 -7.81 0.00
N PRO A 92 23.19 -7.77 -1.33
CA PRO A 92 22.90 -6.57 -2.12
C PRO A 92 21.44 -6.17 -1.96
N PHE A 93 21.17 -4.87 -1.81
CA PHE A 93 19.81 -4.35 -1.55
C PHE A 93 18.83 -4.67 -2.67
N ASP A 94 19.33 -4.89 -3.89
CA ASP A 94 18.62 -5.18 -5.12
C ASP A 94 18.72 -6.66 -5.55
N SER A 95 19.27 -7.53 -4.69
CA SER A 95 19.49 -8.95 -5.02
C SER A 95 18.21 -9.75 -5.26
N VAL A 96 17.05 -9.22 -4.87
CA VAL A 96 15.74 -9.76 -5.22
C VAL A 96 14.98 -8.70 -6.02
N PRO A 97 14.65 -8.94 -7.29
CA PRO A 97 13.85 -7.99 -8.08
C PRO A 97 12.46 -7.83 -7.47
N PHE A 98 12.02 -6.58 -7.36
CA PHE A 98 10.67 -6.22 -6.96
C PHE A 98 9.87 -5.70 -8.15
N VAL A 99 8.68 -6.24 -8.38
CA VAL A 99 7.75 -5.79 -9.42
C VAL A 99 6.54 -5.14 -8.73
N PRO A 100 6.32 -3.83 -8.88
CA PRO A 100 5.14 -3.16 -8.35
C PRO A 100 3.83 -3.78 -8.85
N ALA A 101 2.78 -3.75 -8.02
CA ALA A 101 1.48 -4.28 -8.43
C ALA A 101 0.85 -3.53 -9.63
N SER A 102 1.29 -2.31 -9.93
CA SER A 102 0.93 -1.56 -11.15
C SER A 102 1.62 -2.05 -12.42
N GLU A 103 2.63 -2.92 -12.30
CA GLU A 103 3.43 -3.48 -13.39
C GLU A 103 3.26 -5.00 -13.48
N HIS A 104 3.69 -5.59 -14.60
CA HIS A 104 3.50 -7.01 -14.90
C HIS A 104 4.77 -7.82 -14.69
N TRP A 105 4.69 -8.83 -13.84
CA TRP A 105 5.73 -9.86 -13.73
C TRP A 105 5.62 -10.87 -14.89
N GLN A 106 6.71 -11.59 -15.16
CA GLN A 106 6.77 -12.59 -16.23
C GLN A 106 7.20 -13.96 -15.68
N GLY A 107 6.30 -14.95 -15.80
CA GLY A 107 6.55 -16.35 -15.46
C GLY A 107 7.29 -17.15 -16.55
N PRO A 108 7.09 -18.48 -16.63
CA PRO A 108 6.32 -19.30 -15.69
C PRO A 108 6.96 -19.38 -14.30
N PHE A 109 6.15 -19.41 -13.24
CA PHE A 109 6.58 -19.65 -11.87
C PHE A 109 6.22 -21.08 -11.45
N ASP A 110 7.15 -21.75 -10.79
CA ASP A 110 6.95 -23.10 -10.24
C ASP A 110 6.22 -23.04 -8.89
N ARG A 111 6.47 -21.97 -8.14
CA ARG A 111 5.87 -21.74 -6.82
C ARG A 111 5.46 -20.28 -6.68
N VAL A 112 4.32 -20.07 -6.03
CA VAL A 112 3.88 -18.74 -5.63
C VAL A 112 3.59 -18.76 -4.14
N LEU A 113 4.30 -17.94 -3.37
CA LEU A 113 4.02 -17.73 -1.96
C LEU A 113 3.22 -16.44 -1.81
N VAL A 114 2.05 -16.52 -1.18
CA VAL A 114 1.15 -15.37 -1.02
C VAL A 114 0.97 -15.08 0.47
N ARG A 115 1.37 -13.90 0.90
CA ARG A 115 0.83 -13.34 2.13
C ARG A 115 -0.57 -12.83 1.83
N VAL A 116 -1.58 -13.40 2.50
CA VAL A 116 -2.97 -13.03 2.22
C VAL A 116 -3.13 -11.54 2.53
N PRO A 117 -3.47 -10.70 1.53
CA PRO A 117 -3.56 -9.27 1.72
C PRO A 117 -4.77 -8.91 2.58
N LYS A 118 -4.79 -7.68 3.07
CA LYS A 118 -5.91 -7.16 3.88
C LYS A 118 -7.22 -7.08 3.09
N THR A 119 -7.15 -6.94 1.77
CA THR A 119 -8.31 -6.80 0.89
C THR A 119 -8.45 -8.05 0.00
N LEU A 120 -9.67 -8.60 -0.07
CA LEU A 120 -9.95 -9.71 -0.99
C LEU A 120 -9.81 -9.29 -2.46
N ALA A 121 -10.06 -8.01 -2.76
CA ALA A 121 -9.93 -7.46 -4.10
C ALA A 121 -8.50 -7.55 -4.64
N LEU A 122 -7.49 -7.19 -3.83
CA LEU A 122 -6.09 -7.35 -4.22
C LEU A 122 -5.74 -8.83 -4.45
N LEU A 123 -6.21 -9.72 -3.56
CA LEU A 123 -5.97 -11.16 -3.73
C LEU A 123 -6.61 -11.67 -5.03
N GLU A 124 -7.87 -11.32 -5.30
CA GLU A 124 -8.56 -11.70 -6.53
C GLU A 124 -7.82 -11.22 -7.78
N GLU A 125 -7.42 -9.95 -7.82
CA GLU A 125 -6.65 -9.39 -8.94
C GLU A 125 -5.34 -10.14 -9.16
N GLN A 126 -4.59 -10.41 -8.08
CA GLN A 126 -3.34 -11.15 -8.16
C GLN A 126 -3.54 -12.59 -8.65
N LEU A 127 -4.58 -13.29 -8.18
CA LEU A 127 -4.88 -14.65 -8.61
C LEU A 127 -5.31 -14.71 -10.08
N ILE A 128 -6.09 -13.74 -10.55
CA ILE A 128 -6.45 -13.63 -11.98
C ILE A 128 -5.19 -13.38 -12.82
N ARG A 129 -4.32 -12.46 -12.38
CA ARG A 129 -3.06 -12.15 -13.08
C ARG A 129 -2.03 -13.27 -13.03
N LEU A 130 -2.17 -14.26 -12.16
CA LEU A 130 -1.34 -15.45 -12.17
C LEU A 130 -1.71 -16.42 -13.31
N GLN A 131 -2.94 -16.34 -13.83
CA GLN A 131 -3.37 -17.21 -14.93
C GLN A 131 -2.49 -16.95 -16.17
N GLY A 132 -1.87 -18.00 -16.70
CA GLY A 132 -0.91 -17.89 -17.81
C GLY A 132 0.56 -17.66 -17.40
N HIS A 133 0.84 -17.44 -16.11
CA HIS A 133 2.19 -17.27 -15.58
C HIS A 133 2.62 -18.40 -14.63
N LEU A 134 1.86 -19.49 -14.53
CA LEU A 134 2.16 -20.65 -13.71
C LEU A 134 2.70 -21.79 -14.57
N ALA A 135 3.78 -22.45 -14.11
CA ALA A 135 4.28 -23.67 -14.71
C ALA A 135 3.27 -24.82 -14.55
N PRO A 136 3.29 -25.85 -15.42
CA PRO A 136 2.54 -27.08 -15.20
C PRO A 136 2.85 -27.69 -13.82
N GLY A 137 1.82 -27.96 -13.02
CA GLY A 137 1.99 -28.50 -11.67
C GLY A 137 2.45 -27.49 -10.61
N ALA A 138 2.51 -26.19 -10.95
CA ALA A 138 2.80 -25.15 -9.98
C ALA A 138 1.80 -25.12 -8.82
N GLN A 139 2.29 -24.69 -7.66
CA GLN A 139 1.49 -24.52 -6.46
C GLN A 139 1.47 -23.06 -6.03
N VAL A 140 0.28 -22.58 -5.69
CA VAL A 140 0.06 -21.27 -5.07
C VAL A 140 -0.27 -21.51 -3.60
N ILE A 141 0.63 -21.10 -2.71
CA ILE A 141 0.55 -21.34 -1.27
C ILE A 141 0.30 -20.00 -0.58
N ALA A 142 -0.89 -19.80 -0.04
CA ALA A 142 -1.27 -18.59 0.67
C ALA A 142 -1.20 -18.79 2.18
N GLY A 143 -0.52 -17.90 2.89
CA GLY A 143 -0.33 -17.96 4.34
C GLY A 143 -0.83 -16.71 5.05
N ALA A 144 -1.48 -16.90 6.20
CA ALA A 144 -1.80 -15.82 7.14
C ALA A 144 -2.03 -16.35 8.56
N MET A 145 -1.96 -15.44 9.53
CA MET A 145 -2.52 -15.67 10.86
C MET A 145 -4.03 -15.92 10.72
N ILE A 146 -4.58 -16.91 11.42
CA ILE A 146 -5.98 -17.37 11.27
C ILE A 146 -7.00 -16.23 11.44
N LYS A 147 -6.76 -15.31 12.39
CA LYS A 147 -7.61 -14.12 12.59
C LYS A 147 -7.66 -13.16 11.39
N HIS A 148 -6.75 -13.33 10.43
CA HIS A 148 -6.61 -12.53 9.21
C HIS A 148 -6.80 -13.38 7.95
N LEU A 149 -7.22 -14.64 8.08
CA LEU A 149 -7.48 -15.54 6.95
C LEU A 149 -9.00 -15.66 6.73
N PRO A 150 -9.61 -14.82 5.87
CA PRO A 150 -11.03 -14.95 5.55
C PRO A 150 -11.27 -16.23 4.73
N ARG A 151 -12.42 -16.88 4.95
CA ARG A 151 -12.83 -18.07 4.18
C ARG A 151 -12.80 -17.81 2.67
N ALA A 152 -13.27 -16.64 2.26
CA ALA A 152 -13.32 -16.22 0.87
C ALA A 152 -11.95 -16.23 0.16
N ALA A 153 -10.83 -16.18 0.88
CA ALA A 153 -9.51 -16.31 0.27
C ALA A 153 -9.34 -17.71 -0.37
N GLY A 154 -9.79 -18.77 0.32
CA GLY A 154 -9.79 -20.13 -0.23
C GLY A 154 -10.73 -20.27 -1.41
N ASP A 155 -11.92 -19.68 -1.33
CA ASP A 155 -12.90 -19.70 -2.42
C ASP A 155 -12.35 -19.02 -3.69
N LEU A 156 -11.61 -17.90 -3.55
CA LEU A 156 -10.95 -17.23 -4.67
C LEU A 156 -9.80 -18.06 -5.27
N MET A 157 -8.96 -18.66 -4.42
CA MET A 157 -7.90 -19.56 -4.89
C MET A 157 -8.47 -20.75 -5.64
N GLU A 158 -9.55 -21.35 -5.13
CA GLU A 158 -10.25 -22.45 -5.78
C GLU A 158 -10.86 -22.03 -7.10
N LYS A 159 -11.44 -20.82 -7.17
CA LYS A 159 -12.04 -20.27 -8.38
C LYS A 159 -11.02 -20.01 -9.49
N TYR A 160 -9.89 -19.38 -9.19
CA TYR A 160 -8.97 -18.87 -10.21
C TYR A 160 -7.76 -19.76 -10.49
N ILE A 161 -7.32 -20.58 -9.51
CA ILE A 161 -6.12 -21.41 -9.64
C ILE A 161 -6.48 -22.89 -9.79
N GLY A 162 -7.21 -23.47 -8.83
CA GLY A 162 -7.47 -24.91 -8.81
C GLY A 162 -7.76 -25.45 -7.41
N PRO A 163 -7.91 -26.78 -7.26
CA PRO A 163 -8.31 -27.41 -6.00
C PRO A 163 -7.46 -26.92 -4.81
N VAL A 164 -8.13 -26.54 -3.72
CA VAL A 164 -7.49 -25.97 -2.52
C VAL A 164 -7.48 -26.97 -1.38
N GLN A 165 -6.33 -27.09 -0.73
CA GLN A 165 -6.17 -27.82 0.53
C GLN A 165 -5.72 -26.88 1.65
N ALA A 166 -6.40 -26.94 2.79
CA ALA A 166 -6.00 -26.21 3.99
C ALA A 166 -5.04 -27.04 4.86
N SER A 167 -4.00 -26.41 5.38
CA SER A 167 -3.09 -27.03 6.33
C SER A 167 -3.68 -27.12 7.74
N LEU A 168 -3.05 -27.93 8.60
CA LEU A 168 -3.25 -27.81 10.05
C LEU A 168 -2.78 -26.43 10.53
N ALA A 169 -3.42 -25.95 11.61
CA ALA A 169 -3.03 -24.70 12.24
C ALA A 169 -1.71 -24.86 13.00
N GLN A 170 -0.75 -23.97 12.79
CA GLN A 170 0.54 -23.96 13.48
C GLN A 170 0.81 -22.56 14.02
N LYS A 171 1.06 -22.41 15.33
CA LYS A 171 1.28 -21.10 15.98
C LYS A 171 0.24 -20.04 15.60
N LYS A 172 -1.03 -20.44 15.43
CA LYS A 172 -2.17 -19.62 14.97
C LYS A 172 -2.05 -19.11 13.51
N ALA A 173 -1.12 -19.63 12.72
CA ALA A 173 -1.05 -19.48 11.28
C ALA A 173 -1.69 -20.69 10.57
N ARG A 174 -2.14 -20.48 9.34
CA ARG A 174 -2.65 -21.53 8.45
C ARG A 174 -2.25 -21.22 7.01
N LEU A 175 -1.99 -22.29 6.24
CA LEU A 175 -1.74 -22.23 4.81
C LEU A 175 -2.93 -22.76 4.02
N LEU A 176 -3.16 -22.20 2.85
CA LEU A 176 -4.05 -22.69 1.82
C LEU A 176 -3.20 -22.96 0.57
N THR A 177 -3.20 -24.19 0.08
CA THR A 177 -2.43 -24.58 -1.10
C THR A 177 -3.39 -24.87 -2.24
N ALA A 178 -3.30 -24.10 -3.32
CA ALA A 178 -3.97 -24.39 -4.58
C ALA A 178 -3.00 -25.04 -5.56
N THR A 179 -3.41 -26.17 -6.16
CA THR A 179 -2.67 -26.78 -7.27
C THR A 179 -3.24 -26.28 -8.57
N VAL A 180 -2.38 -25.86 -9.51
CA VAL A 180 -2.83 -25.35 -10.81
C VAL A 180 -3.67 -26.40 -11.55
N ALA A 181 -4.82 -25.98 -12.02
CA ALA A 181 -5.71 -26.78 -12.86
C ALA A 181 -6.04 -26.01 -14.14
N GLU A 182 -6.38 -26.73 -15.21
CA GLU A 182 -6.82 -26.10 -16.46
C GLU A 182 -8.13 -25.33 -16.23
N ARG A 183 -8.10 -24.03 -16.51
CA ARG A 183 -9.22 -23.11 -16.31
C ARG A 183 -9.26 -22.04 -17.40
N PRO A 184 -10.45 -21.53 -17.76
CA PRO A 184 -10.55 -20.34 -18.58
C PRO A 184 -9.87 -19.15 -17.90
N VAL A 185 -9.16 -18.34 -18.69
CA VAL A 185 -8.62 -17.07 -18.22
C VAL A 185 -9.78 -16.15 -17.86
N ALA A 186 -9.81 -15.72 -16.61
CA ALA A 186 -10.82 -14.82 -16.09
C ALA A 186 -10.50 -13.37 -16.50
N ARG A 187 -11.54 -12.58 -16.74
CA ARG A 187 -11.40 -11.14 -16.88
C ARG A 187 -11.42 -10.51 -15.49
N SER A 188 -10.45 -9.64 -15.22
CA SER A 188 -10.45 -8.87 -13.98
C SER A 188 -11.69 -7.96 -13.88
N PRO A 189 -12.35 -7.89 -12.70
CA PRO A 189 -13.37 -6.88 -12.43
C PRO A 189 -12.78 -5.50 -12.07
N TYR A 190 -11.45 -5.38 -12.04
CA TYR A 190 -10.72 -4.14 -11.72
C TYR A 190 -10.14 -3.51 -13.00
N PRO A 191 -10.02 -2.17 -13.05
CA PRO A 191 -10.40 -1.21 -12.03
C PRO A 191 -11.94 -1.04 -11.89
N SER A 192 -12.41 -0.80 -10.66
CA SER A 192 -13.80 -0.39 -10.41
C SER A 192 -13.98 1.10 -10.74
N ARG A 193 -15.23 1.54 -10.96
CA ARG A 193 -15.54 2.94 -11.26
C ARG A 193 -16.71 3.44 -10.41
N TYR A 194 -16.68 4.71 -10.04
CA TYR A 194 -17.83 5.41 -9.46
C TYR A 194 -17.89 6.85 -9.96
N ARG A 195 -19.06 7.49 -9.84
CA ARG A 195 -19.28 8.87 -10.25
C ARG A 195 -19.46 9.79 -9.06
N LEU A 196 -18.99 11.02 -9.24
CA LEU A 196 -19.21 12.16 -8.36
C LEU A 196 -20.06 13.18 -9.10
N ASP A 197 -20.99 13.82 -8.38
CA ASP A 197 -21.80 14.89 -8.94
C ASP A 197 -21.12 16.27 -8.82
N ALA A 198 -20.36 16.48 -7.74
CA ALA A 198 -19.73 17.76 -7.42
C ALA A 198 -18.32 17.57 -6.82
N PRO A 199 -17.24 17.83 -7.60
CA PRO A 199 -17.25 18.09 -9.04
C PRO A 199 -17.73 16.87 -9.84
N ALA A 200 -18.27 17.10 -11.05
CA ALA A 200 -18.71 16.03 -11.93
C ALA A 200 -17.49 15.24 -12.45
N LEU A 201 -17.25 14.05 -11.89
CA LEU A 201 -16.10 13.20 -12.19
C LEU A 201 -16.53 11.74 -12.28
N GLU A 202 -15.91 10.98 -13.18
CA GLU A 202 -15.91 9.51 -13.10
C GLU A 202 -14.51 9.08 -12.65
N LEU A 203 -14.44 8.42 -11.49
CA LEU A 203 -13.20 7.99 -10.88
C LEU A 203 -13.08 6.47 -10.97
N LEU A 204 -11.91 6.01 -11.40
CA LEU A 204 -11.51 4.62 -11.39
C LEU A 204 -10.63 4.29 -10.18
N ASN A 205 -10.67 3.02 -9.74
CA ASN A 205 -9.89 2.54 -8.61
C ASN A 205 -9.38 1.12 -8.90
N HIS A 206 -8.06 0.92 -8.80
CA HIS A 206 -7.44 -0.39 -8.85
C HIS A 206 -7.70 -1.18 -7.55
N ALA A 207 -7.43 -2.48 -7.57
CA ALA A 207 -7.99 -3.45 -6.64
C ALA A 207 -7.76 -3.15 -5.15
N ASN A 208 -6.62 -2.53 -4.80
CA ASN A 208 -6.24 -2.27 -3.42
C ASN A 208 -6.46 -0.81 -2.96
N VAL A 209 -7.03 0.05 -3.81
CA VAL A 209 -7.27 1.47 -3.48
C VAL A 209 -8.30 1.61 -2.37
N PHE A 210 -8.03 2.52 -1.42
CA PHE A 210 -8.93 2.78 -0.30
C PHE A 210 -10.33 3.25 -0.77
N CYS A 211 -11.38 2.74 -0.14
CA CYS A 211 -12.77 3.07 -0.47
C CYS A 211 -13.12 2.89 -1.98
N ARG A 212 -12.53 1.91 -2.67
CA ARG A 212 -12.67 1.71 -4.14
C ARG A 212 -14.10 1.72 -4.74
N GLU A 213 -15.13 1.46 -3.94
CA GLU A 213 -16.53 1.35 -4.39
C GLU A 213 -17.28 2.69 -4.32
N GLY A 214 -16.71 3.75 -3.73
CA GLY A 214 -17.35 5.05 -3.64
C GLY A 214 -16.50 6.12 -2.97
N LEU A 215 -17.06 7.32 -2.84
CA LEU A 215 -16.34 8.42 -2.19
C LEU A 215 -16.26 8.21 -0.68
N ASP A 216 -15.04 8.20 -0.14
CA ASP A 216 -14.81 8.22 1.30
C ASP A 216 -15.54 9.40 1.95
N ILE A 217 -16.19 9.13 3.08
CA ILE A 217 -17.04 10.12 3.75
C ILE A 217 -16.24 11.27 4.36
N GLY A 218 -14.98 11.05 4.73
CA GLY A 218 -14.07 12.10 5.18
C GLY A 218 -13.66 12.99 4.02
N THR A 219 -13.23 12.38 2.92
CA THR A 219 -12.93 13.06 1.64
C THR A 219 -14.11 13.91 1.17
N ARG A 220 -15.33 13.35 1.18
CA ARG A 220 -16.56 14.08 0.84
C ARG A 220 -16.79 15.30 1.74
N ALA A 221 -16.50 15.18 3.03
CA ALA A 221 -16.59 16.31 3.95
C ALA A 221 -15.47 17.34 3.69
N PHE A 222 -14.33 16.95 3.13
CA PHE A 222 -13.20 17.81 2.87
C PHE A 222 -13.32 18.62 1.58
N LEU A 223 -13.85 18.01 0.50
CA LEU A 223 -13.92 18.61 -0.84
C LEU A 223 -14.46 20.06 -0.89
N PRO A 224 -15.55 20.44 -0.19
CA PRO A 224 -16.08 21.80 -0.23
C PRO A 224 -15.16 22.86 0.39
N HIS A 225 -14.17 22.42 1.17
CA HIS A 225 -13.30 23.26 1.99
C HIS A 225 -11.84 23.25 1.52
N LEU A 226 -11.58 22.70 0.33
CA LEU A 226 -10.27 22.79 -0.30
C LEU A 226 -9.88 24.26 -0.56
N PRO A 227 -8.59 24.62 -0.41
CA PRO A 227 -8.14 25.98 -0.66
C PRO A 227 -8.31 26.37 -2.12
N ARG A 228 -8.64 27.65 -2.34
CA ARG A 228 -8.83 28.28 -3.65
C ARG A 228 -7.84 29.44 -3.81
N GLU A 229 -7.76 29.98 -5.03
CA GLU A 229 -6.91 31.14 -5.36
C GLU A 229 -5.44 30.88 -5.05
N LEU A 230 -4.99 29.65 -5.28
CA LEU A 230 -3.62 29.22 -4.97
C LEU A 230 -2.56 29.82 -5.90
N GLY A 231 -2.94 30.46 -7.00
CA GLY A 231 -2.01 30.94 -8.02
C GLY A 231 -1.08 29.81 -8.46
N ARG A 232 0.23 30.05 -8.43
CA ARG A 232 1.28 29.09 -8.83
C ARG A 232 1.81 28.23 -7.69
N ALA A 233 1.04 28.04 -6.62
CA ALA A 233 1.43 27.24 -5.47
C ALA A 233 1.84 25.81 -5.85
N ARG A 234 2.84 25.28 -5.16
CA ARG A 234 3.23 23.87 -5.18
C ARG A 234 2.42 23.11 -4.13
N VAL A 235 1.55 22.23 -4.59
CA VAL A 235 0.58 21.50 -3.78
C VAL A 235 0.95 20.01 -3.75
N ALA A 236 1.04 19.42 -2.56
CA ALA A 236 1.11 17.97 -2.43
C ALA A 236 -0.22 17.38 -1.93
N ASP A 237 -0.66 16.28 -2.53
CA ASP A 237 -1.72 15.42 -2.01
C ASP A 237 -1.09 14.20 -1.32
N LEU A 238 -1.05 14.24 0.01
CA LEU A 238 -0.33 13.29 0.86
C LEU A 238 -1.24 12.13 1.27
N GLY A 239 -0.98 10.95 0.70
CA GLY A 239 -1.88 9.80 0.74
C GLY A 239 -3.01 10.01 -0.27
N CYS A 240 -2.65 10.20 -1.54
CA CYS A 240 -3.57 10.69 -2.56
C CYS A 240 -4.69 9.70 -2.89
N GLY A 241 -4.55 8.41 -2.59
CA GLY A 241 -5.50 7.38 -2.98
C GLY A 241 -5.74 7.43 -4.49
N ASN A 242 -6.98 7.62 -4.91
CA ASN A 242 -7.35 7.74 -6.32
C ASN A 242 -7.19 9.16 -6.92
N GLY A 243 -6.61 10.10 -6.18
CA GLY A 243 -6.28 11.47 -6.62
C GLY A 243 -7.42 12.49 -6.53
N VAL A 244 -8.59 12.13 -5.98
CA VAL A 244 -9.77 13.00 -5.98
C VAL A 244 -9.56 14.37 -5.31
N LEU A 245 -8.75 14.45 -4.24
CA LEU A 245 -8.47 15.72 -3.57
C LEU A 245 -7.62 16.64 -4.45
N ALA A 246 -6.53 16.13 -5.02
CA ALA A 246 -5.71 16.85 -5.98
C ALA A 246 -6.51 17.28 -7.21
N ILE A 247 -7.33 16.40 -7.81
CA ILE A 247 -8.13 16.70 -9.00
C ILE A 247 -9.13 17.83 -8.70
N ALA A 248 -9.88 17.71 -7.61
CA ALA A 248 -10.84 18.75 -7.21
C ALA A 248 -10.16 20.09 -6.91
N SER A 249 -8.99 20.06 -6.26
CA SER A 249 -8.18 21.25 -6.03
C SER A 249 -7.70 21.86 -7.36
N ALA A 250 -7.21 21.05 -8.28
CA ALA A 250 -6.66 21.48 -9.56
C ALA A 250 -7.71 22.10 -10.48
N LEU A 251 -8.95 21.59 -10.46
CA LEU A 251 -10.09 22.19 -11.16
C LEU A 251 -10.41 23.60 -10.67
N ALA A 252 -10.22 23.88 -9.37
CA ALA A 252 -10.44 25.20 -8.78
C ALA A 252 -9.19 26.11 -8.84
N ASN A 253 -8.02 25.56 -9.16
CA ASN A 253 -6.73 26.25 -9.12
C ASN A 253 -5.92 25.91 -10.39
N PRO A 254 -6.18 26.57 -11.54
CA PRO A 254 -5.62 26.17 -12.84
C PRO A 254 -4.10 26.34 -12.95
N ASP A 255 -3.50 27.29 -12.21
CA ASP A 255 -2.07 27.59 -12.28
C ASP A 255 -1.21 26.84 -11.26
N ALA A 256 -1.84 26.14 -10.31
CA ALA A 256 -1.15 25.42 -9.25
C ALA A 256 -0.47 24.14 -9.79
N GLN A 257 0.63 23.76 -9.15
CA GLN A 257 1.43 22.59 -9.50
C GLN A 257 1.17 21.49 -8.48
N TYR A 258 1.03 20.24 -8.95
CA TYR A 258 0.58 19.13 -8.11
C TYR A 258 1.58 17.98 -8.08
N THR A 259 1.83 17.50 -6.87
CA THR A 259 2.51 16.25 -6.58
C THR A 259 1.56 15.35 -5.80
N LEU A 260 1.26 14.17 -6.32
CA LEU A 260 0.38 13.19 -5.69
C LEU A 260 1.25 12.04 -5.19
N VAL A 261 1.22 11.79 -3.89
CA VAL A 261 2.03 10.74 -3.25
C VAL A 261 1.16 9.74 -2.51
N ASP A 262 1.46 8.45 -2.67
CA ASP A 262 0.84 7.38 -1.89
C ASP A 262 1.86 6.26 -1.68
N GLU A 263 1.66 5.39 -0.68
CA GLU A 263 2.52 4.21 -0.52
C GLU A 263 2.08 3.06 -1.45
N SER A 264 0.82 3.09 -1.91
CA SER A 264 0.25 2.11 -2.81
C SER A 264 0.54 2.42 -4.27
N TYR A 265 1.15 1.47 -4.98
CA TYR A 265 1.41 1.60 -6.42
C TYR A 265 0.10 1.69 -7.23
N MET A 266 -0.93 0.93 -6.84
CA MET A 266 -2.27 0.96 -7.42
C MET A 266 -3.01 2.28 -7.15
N ALA A 267 -2.80 2.90 -5.97
CA ALA A 267 -3.32 4.24 -5.68
C ALA A 267 -2.70 5.27 -6.62
N VAL A 268 -1.37 5.30 -6.73
CA VAL A 268 -0.65 6.19 -7.66
C VAL A 268 -1.08 5.97 -9.10
N GLN A 269 -1.27 4.71 -9.51
CA GLN A 269 -1.79 4.37 -10.83
C GLN A 269 -3.21 4.93 -11.04
N SER A 270 -4.13 4.71 -10.09
CA SER A 270 -5.48 5.26 -10.17
C SER A 270 -5.50 6.78 -10.19
N ALA A 271 -4.68 7.43 -9.37
CA ALA A 271 -4.54 8.89 -9.34
C ALA A 271 -4.07 9.45 -10.68
N ARG A 272 -3.09 8.80 -11.32
CA ARG A 272 -2.59 9.18 -12.65
C ARG A 272 -3.67 9.05 -13.72
N GLU A 273 -4.36 7.91 -13.78
CA GLU A 273 -5.40 7.67 -14.79
C GLU A 273 -6.60 8.62 -14.59
N ASN A 274 -7.02 8.86 -13.35
CA ASN A 274 -8.09 9.81 -13.03
C ASN A 274 -7.70 11.26 -13.33
N TRP A 275 -6.46 11.64 -13.04
CA TRP A 275 -5.94 12.96 -13.35
C TRP A 275 -5.97 13.19 -14.86
N GLN A 276 -5.47 12.24 -15.65
CA GLN A 276 -5.48 12.36 -17.11
C GLN A 276 -6.92 12.43 -17.66
N ALA A 277 -7.84 11.63 -17.12
CA ALA A 277 -9.24 11.67 -17.52
C ALA A 277 -9.93 13.01 -17.21
N ALA A 278 -9.60 13.64 -16.07
CA ALA A 278 -10.23 14.87 -15.62
C ALA A 278 -9.57 16.16 -16.14
N LEU A 279 -8.25 16.14 -16.36
CA LEU A 279 -7.42 17.33 -16.59
C LEU A 279 -6.56 17.24 -17.86
N GLY A 280 -6.66 16.14 -18.62
CA GLY A 280 -5.89 15.91 -19.84
C GLY A 280 -4.38 15.82 -19.57
N GLU A 281 -3.59 16.44 -20.43
CA GLU A 281 -2.12 16.44 -20.36
C GLU A 281 -1.55 17.48 -19.38
N ARG A 282 -2.35 17.95 -18.41
CA ARG A 282 -1.87 18.89 -17.39
C ARG A 282 -0.73 18.24 -16.59
N PRO A 283 0.45 18.86 -16.49
CA PRO A 283 1.57 18.28 -15.75
C PRO A 283 1.25 18.09 -14.27
N ALA A 284 1.58 16.91 -13.76
CA ALA A 284 1.60 16.56 -12.34
C ALA A 284 2.64 15.47 -12.08
N VAL A 285 3.14 15.41 -10.85
CA VAL A 285 4.06 14.37 -10.39
C VAL A 285 3.26 13.31 -9.63
N PHE A 286 3.55 12.04 -9.88
CA PHE A 286 2.86 10.89 -9.25
C PHE A 286 3.92 9.93 -8.72
N GLU A 287 3.98 9.74 -7.41
CA GLU A 287 5.06 8.99 -6.78
C GLU A 287 4.53 7.99 -5.76
N ALA A 288 4.99 6.74 -5.88
CA ALA A 288 4.87 5.76 -4.82
C ALA A 288 5.99 6.02 -3.81
N ALA A 289 5.65 6.48 -2.60
CA ALA A 289 6.61 7.01 -1.64
C ALA A 289 6.20 6.76 -0.18
N ASP A 290 7.18 6.88 0.72
CA ASP A 290 6.95 6.88 2.16
C ASP A 290 6.49 8.27 2.64
N GLY A 291 5.23 8.61 2.34
CA GLY A 291 4.67 9.93 2.58
C GLY A 291 5.43 11.00 1.79
N LEU A 292 5.90 12.07 2.46
CA LEU A 292 6.76 13.08 1.85
C LEU A 292 8.25 12.85 2.17
N ALA A 293 8.66 11.62 2.50
CA ALA A 293 10.08 11.31 2.63
C ALA A 293 10.79 11.53 1.29
N GLY A 294 11.89 12.29 1.30
CA GLY A 294 12.65 12.63 0.09
C GLY A 294 12.20 13.91 -0.61
N VAL A 295 11.03 14.47 -0.27
CA VAL A 295 10.63 15.80 -0.73
C VAL A 295 11.53 16.86 -0.10
N GLU A 296 12.02 17.80 -0.91
CA GLU A 296 12.91 18.86 -0.45
C GLU A 296 12.25 19.70 0.65
N LYS A 297 13.03 20.08 1.67
CA LYS A 297 12.52 20.96 2.74
C LYS A 297 12.15 22.33 2.18
N GLN A 298 11.07 22.92 2.67
CA GLN A 298 10.60 24.23 2.22
C GLN A 298 10.35 24.32 0.70
N SER A 299 9.81 23.26 0.11
CA SER A 299 9.50 23.15 -1.32
C SER A 299 8.01 23.14 -1.64
N LEU A 300 7.13 23.09 -0.63
CA LEU A 300 5.68 23.05 -0.82
C LEU A 300 5.00 24.27 -0.20
N ASP A 301 3.98 24.79 -0.88
CA ASP A 301 3.16 25.90 -0.39
C ASP A 301 1.92 25.37 0.35
N VAL A 302 1.37 24.25 -0.13
CA VAL A 302 0.18 23.60 0.42
C VAL A 302 0.37 22.09 0.47
N VAL A 303 -0.08 21.46 1.56
CA VAL A 303 -0.24 20.01 1.64
C VAL A 303 -1.72 19.71 1.93
N LEU A 304 -2.34 18.86 1.13
CA LEU A 304 -3.67 18.29 1.36
C LEU A 304 -3.49 16.88 1.92
N CYS A 305 -4.26 16.50 2.94
CA CYS A 305 -4.14 15.16 3.51
C CYS A 305 -5.45 14.66 4.12
N ASN A 306 -5.85 13.45 3.75
CA ASN A 306 -6.83 12.66 4.47
C ASN A 306 -6.10 11.44 5.08
N PRO A 307 -5.56 11.55 6.31
CA PRO A 307 -4.75 10.48 6.90
C PRO A 307 -5.56 9.18 7.06
N PRO A 308 -4.93 8.01 6.90
CA PRO A 308 -5.62 6.74 7.05
C PRO A 308 -6.19 6.58 8.47
N PHE A 309 -7.44 6.12 8.55
CA PHE A 309 -8.10 5.82 9.81
C PHE A 309 -8.09 4.31 10.06
N HIS A 310 -7.49 3.88 11.18
CA HIS A 310 -7.67 2.53 11.69
C HIS A 310 -8.40 2.58 13.02
N GLN A 311 -9.46 1.78 13.16
CA GLN A 311 -10.16 1.56 14.43
C GLN A 311 -9.25 0.90 15.50
N GLN A 312 -8.01 0.51 15.13
CA GLN A 312 -6.94 0.11 16.03
C GLN A 312 -6.06 1.34 16.32
N GLN A 313 -6.37 2.01 17.43
CA GLN A 313 -5.98 3.39 17.75
C GLN A 313 -4.47 3.72 17.75
N VAL A 314 -3.56 2.75 17.84
CA VAL A 314 -2.13 3.04 18.01
C VAL A 314 -1.39 3.25 16.68
N VAL A 315 -1.66 2.41 15.67
CA VAL A 315 -0.91 2.44 14.40
C VAL A 315 -1.30 3.63 13.52
N GLY A 316 -2.61 3.92 13.43
CA GLY A 316 -3.10 5.06 12.64
C GLY A 316 -2.65 6.40 13.21
N ASP A 317 -2.54 6.49 14.53
CA ASP A 317 -2.16 7.73 15.23
C ASP A 317 -0.67 8.07 15.05
N PHE A 318 0.19 7.06 15.00
CA PHE A 318 1.61 7.19 14.63
C PHE A 318 1.76 7.64 13.17
N LEU A 319 1.06 6.99 12.24
CA LEU A 319 1.19 7.30 10.81
C LEU A 319 0.72 8.73 10.50
N ALA A 320 -0.43 9.14 11.04
CA ALA A 320 -0.91 10.52 10.89
C ALA A 320 0.07 11.53 11.49
N TRP A 321 0.65 11.24 12.66
CA TRP A 321 1.68 12.11 13.25
C TRP A 321 2.91 12.27 12.35
N ARG A 322 3.40 11.16 11.79
CA ARG A 322 4.54 11.18 10.88
C ARG A 322 4.23 11.96 9.59
N MET A 323 3.04 11.78 9.02
CA MET A 323 2.57 12.58 7.88
C MET A 323 2.56 14.08 8.21
N PHE A 324 2.13 14.48 9.42
CA PHE A 324 2.14 15.89 9.84
C PHE A 324 3.56 16.44 10.02
N GLN A 325 4.50 15.64 10.53
CA GLN A 325 5.91 16.02 10.63
C GLN A 325 6.53 16.23 9.25
N GLN A 326 6.35 15.28 8.34
CA GLN A 326 6.82 15.36 6.96
C GLN A 326 6.23 16.57 6.23
N ALA A 327 4.91 16.80 6.36
CA ALA A 327 4.26 17.98 5.79
C ALA A 327 4.86 19.28 6.34
N ARG A 328 5.06 19.37 7.66
CA ARG A 328 5.70 20.55 8.28
C ARG A 328 7.11 20.77 7.71
N GLU A 329 7.91 19.73 7.53
CA GLU A 329 9.28 19.87 7.00
C GLU A 329 9.29 20.36 5.56
N ALA A 330 8.44 19.78 4.70
CA ALA A 330 8.34 20.12 3.29
C ALA A 330 7.72 21.51 3.02
N LEU A 331 6.83 22.00 3.89
CA LEU A 331 6.19 23.32 3.70
C LEU A 331 7.18 24.50 3.80
N VAL A 332 7.01 25.53 2.97
CA VAL A 332 7.67 26.84 3.11
C VAL A 332 7.20 27.54 4.39
N VAL A 333 7.96 28.55 4.85
CA VAL A 333 7.48 29.45 5.90
C VAL A 333 6.19 30.13 5.45
N GLY A 334 5.12 30.05 6.24
CA GLY A 334 3.80 30.55 5.86
C GLY A 334 2.94 29.57 5.03
N GLY A 335 3.51 28.47 4.56
CA GLY A 335 2.78 27.38 3.90
C GLY A 335 1.81 26.69 4.86
N ALA A 336 0.85 25.94 4.30
CA ALA A 336 -0.25 25.37 5.08
C ALA A 336 -0.54 23.89 4.78
N LEU A 337 -0.74 23.12 5.84
CA LEU A 337 -1.31 21.78 5.80
C LEU A 337 -2.83 21.87 6.01
N TYR A 338 -3.62 21.34 5.07
CA TYR A 338 -5.05 21.16 5.18
C TYR A 338 -5.36 19.68 5.38
N ILE A 339 -6.08 19.35 6.45
CA ILE A 339 -6.47 17.96 6.74
C ILE A 339 -7.94 17.80 7.03
N VAL A 340 -8.45 16.59 6.79
CA VAL A 340 -9.69 16.10 7.38
C VAL A 340 -9.39 14.99 8.39
N GLY A 341 -10.08 15.00 9.53
CA GLY A 341 -9.91 14.00 10.57
C GLY A 341 -11.21 13.70 11.30
N ASN A 342 -11.36 12.47 11.78
CA ASN A 342 -12.45 12.16 12.72
C ASN A 342 -12.32 13.01 13.99
N ARG A 343 -13.42 13.59 14.48
CA ARG A 343 -13.42 14.47 15.67
C ARG A 343 -12.74 13.87 16.88
N HIS A 344 -12.98 12.58 17.15
CA HIS A 344 -12.47 11.88 18.32
C HIS A 344 -10.94 11.69 18.33
N LEU A 345 -10.26 11.89 17.20
CA LEU A 345 -8.80 11.73 17.09
C LEU A 345 -8.02 12.95 17.61
N GLY A 346 -8.69 14.09 17.84
CA GLY A 346 -8.07 15.24 18.50
C GLY A 346 -6.88 15.84 17.73
N TYR A 347 -6.85 15.75 16.40
CA TYR A 347 -5.72 16.21 15.57
C TYR A 347 -5.32 17.67 15.78
N HIS A 348 -6.24 18.55 16.19
CA HIS A 348 -5.95 19.93 16.55
C HIS A 348 -4.82 20.04 17.60
N SER A 349 -4.84 19.19 18.62
CA SER A 349 -3.82 19.17 19.69
C SER A 349 -2.47 18.72 19.18
N LYS A 350 -2.45 17.76 18.24
CA LYS A 350 -1.23 17.29 17.60
C LYS A 350 -0.63 18.36 16.69
N LEU A 351 -1.45 18.94 15.82
CA LEU A 351 -1.03 20.00 14.91
C LEU A 351 -0.51 21.22 15.69
N ALA A 352 -1.11 21.59 16.82
CA ALA A 352 -0.65 22.71 17.64
C ALA A 352 0.75 22.51 18.25
N ARG A 353 1.24 21.26 18.36
CA ARG A 353 2.63 20.96 18.77
C ARG A 353 3.62 21.15 17.62
N LEU A 354 3.16 21.11 16.37
CA LEU A 354 4.00 21.14 15.17
C LEU A 354 3.92 22.48 14.44
N PHE A 355 2.78 23.15 14.44
CA PHE A 355 2.49 24.33 13.63
C PHE A 355 2.21 25.55 14.52
N ARG A 356 2.51 26.75 14.01
CA ARG A 356 2.35 28.01 14.76
C ARG A 356 0.88 28.41 14.95
N GLY A 357 0.03 28.02 14.01
CA GLY A 357 -1.40 28.30 14.06
C GLY A 357 -2.21 27.13 13.51
N VAL A 358 -3.28 26.76 14.22
CA VAL A 358 -4.23 25.73 13.81
C VAL A 358 -5.63 26.33 13.83
N GLU A 359 -6.29 26.29 12.68
CA GLU A 359 -7.61 26.85 12.44
C GLU A 359 -8.57 25.72 12.07
N GLN A 360 -9.76 25.71 12.66
CA GLN A 360 -10.83 24.84 12.21
C GLN A 360 -11.58 25.53 11.06
N VAL A 361 -11.34 25.06 9.84
CA VAL A 361 -11.95 25.60 8.62
C VAL A 361 -13.43 25.25 8.56
N ALA A 362 -13.77 24.01 8.93
CA ALA A 362 -15.14 23.51 8.94
C ALA A 362 -15.25 22.27 9.82
N ALA A 363 -16.49 21.86 10.11
CA ALA A 363 -16.74 20.61 10.79
C ALA A 363 -18.14 20.06 10.50
N THR A 364 -18.26 18.74 10.48
CA THR A 364 -19.53 17.99 10.46
C THR A 364 -19.68 17.27 11.80
N PRO A 365 -20.78 16.55 12.11
CA PRO A 365 -20.86 15.76 13.35
C PRO A 365 -19.74 14.71 13.50
N LYS A 366 -19.19 14.19 12.39
CA LYS A 366 -18.16 13.14 12.41
C LYS A 366 -16.73 13.67 12.16
N PHE A 367 -16.60 14.69 11.31
CA PHE A 367 -15.30 15.15 10.80
C PHE A 367 -15.01 16.60 11.18
N VAL A 368 -13.72 16.92 11.30
CA VAL A 368 -13.19 18.28 11.37
C VAL A 368 -12.21 18.50 10.22
N ILE A 369 -12.29 19.68 9.60
CA ILE A 369 -11.35 20.13 8.59
C ILE A 369 -10.48 21.19 9.27
N LEU A 370 -9.17 20.95 9.28
CA LEU A 370 -8.20 21.79 9.97
C LEU A 370 -7.18 22.35 8.97
N LYS A 371 -6.79 23.61 9.18
CA LYS A 371 -5.68 24.27 8.50
C LYS A 371 -4.58 24.55 9.52
N ALA A 372 -3.37 24.06 9.28
CA ALA A 372 -2.21 24.30 10.13
C ALA A 372 -1.12 25.05 9.35
N ARG A 373 -0.67 26.22 9.85
CA ARG A 373 0.31 27.09 9.19
C ARG A 373 1.71 26.95 9.80
N LYS A 374 2.74 26.84 8.96
CA LYS A 374 4.14 26.69 9.37
C LYS A 374 4.74 27.98 9.91
#